data_AF-A0A7Z9VF76-F1
#
_entry.id   AF-A0A7Z9VF76-F1
#
_cell.length_a   1.000
_cell.length_b   1.000
_cell.length_c   1.000
_cell.angle_alpha   90.00
_cell.angle_beta   90.00
_cell.angle_gamma   90.00
#
_symmetry.space_group_name_H-M   'P 1'
#
loop_
_entity.id
_entity.type
_entity.pdbx_description
1 polymer ?
#
loop_
_entity_poly.entity_id
_entity_poly.type
_entity_poly.pdbx_seq_one_letter_code
_entity_poly.pdbx_strand_id
1 'polypeptide(L)' 'MPRRLVIVESPTKAKTIQKYLGEGFVVEATVGHIRDLPRKASQVPEEHKENQVVTGITNDFEAIYILDEDKKSTI' A
#
# COMPACT_ATOMS: atom_id res chain seq x y z
N MET A 1 -28.77 1.05 -0.34
CA MET A 1 -28.17 -0.02 0.48
C MET A 1 -26.68 0.24 0.67
N PRO A 2 -26.07 -0.17 1.79
CA PRO A 2 -24.62 -0.02 1.99
C PRO A 2 -23.87 -0.86 0.95
N ARG A 3 -22.92 -0.22 0.26
CA ARG A 3 -22.09 -0.84 -0.78
C ARG A 3 -20.81 -1.35 -0.13
N ARG A 4 -20.51 -2.64 -0.25
CA ARG A 4 -19.33 -3.26 0.37
C ARG A 4 -18.11 -3.05 -0.51
N LEU A 5 -17.00 -2.59 0.09
CA LEU A 5 -15.73 -2.43 -0.62
C LEU A 5 -14.92 -3.72 -0.51
N VAL A 6 -14.36 -4.17 -1.63
CA VAL A 6 -13.43 -5.29 -1.74
C VAL A 6 -12.18 -4.77 -2.42
N ILE A 7 -11.03 -4.99 -1.79
CA ILE A 7 -9.73 -4.55 -2.33
C ILE A 7 -8.95 -5.79 -2.76
N VAL A 8 -8.42 -5.77 -3.98
CA VAL A 8 -7.63 -6.87 -4.55
C VAL A 8 -6.32 -6.37 -5.13
N GLU A 9 -5.40 -7.28 -5.44
CA GLU A 9 -4.04 -6.89 -5.84
C GLU A 9 -3.96 -6.34 -7.27
N SER A 10 -4.73 -6.88 -8.23
CA SER A 10 -4.58 -6.56 -9.65
C SER A 10 -5.89 -6.14 -10.34
N PRO A 11 -5.83 -5.24 -11.34
CA PRO A 11 -7.03 -4.79 -12.05
C PRO A 11 -7.81 -5.92 -12.72
N THR A 12 -7.12 -6.95 -13.21
CA THR A 12 -7.77 -8.12 -13.84
C THR A 12 -8.57 -8.92 -12.82
N LYS A 13 -8.04 -9.15 -11.60
CA LYS A 13 -8.79 -9.78 -10.51
C LYS A 13 -10.02 -8.95 -10.13
N ALA A 14 -9.88 -7.62 -10.05
CA ALA A 14 -10.98 -6.73 -9.70
C ALA A 14 -12.15 -6.87 -10.70
N LYS A 15 -11.85 -6.81 -12.00
CA LYS A 15 -12.86 -7.00 -13.07
C LYS A 15 -13.53 -8.37 -13.00
N THR A 16 -12.77 -9.43 -12.71
CA THR A 16 -13.32 -10.78 -12.61
C THR A 16 -14.22 -10.93 -11.37
N ILE A 17 -13.78 -10.46 -10.21
CA ILE A 17 -14.53 -10.59 -8.95
C ILE A 17 -15.77 -9.70 -8.97
N GLN A 18 -15.71 -8.50 -9.56
CA GLN A 18 -16.87 -7.62 -9.72
C GLN A 18 -18.00 -8.31 -10.51
N LYS A 19 -17.67 -9.09 -11.54
CA LYS A 19 -18.65 -9.87 -12.33
C LYS A 19 -19.33 -10.95 -11.49
N TYR A 20 -18.63 -11.55 -10.54
CA TYR A 20 -19.20 -12.60 -9.68
C TYR A 20 -20.04 -12.04 -8.54
N LEU A 21 -19.60 -10.94 -7.91
CA LEU A 21 -20.30 -10.35 -6.75
C LEU A 21 -21.50 -9.49 -7.16
N GLY A 22 -21.45 -8.88 -8.36
CA GLY A 22 -22.54 -8.09 -8.89
C GLY A 22 -22.81 -6.81 -8.12
N GLU A 23 -24.08 -6.39 -8.15
CA GLU A 23 -24.52 -5.15 -7.53
C GLU A 23 -24.46 -5.23 -6.00
N GLY A 24 -24.03 -4.14 -5.36
CA GLY A 24 -23.85 -4.06 -3.90
C GLY A 24 -22.40 -4.19 -3.44
N PHE A 25 -21.48 -4.49 -4.35
CA PHE A 25 -20.04 -4.49 -4.10
C PHE A 25 -19.31 -3.49 -5.01
N VAL A 26 -18.27 -2.85 -4.46
CA VAL A 26 -17.24 -2.11 -5.20
C VAL A 26 -15.97 -2.93 -5.09
N VAL A 27 -15.36 -3.29 -6.21
CA VAL A 27 -14.10 -4.04 -6.23
C VAL A 27 -13.00 -3.19 -6.84
N GLU A 28 -12.01 -2.79 -6.04
CA GLU A 28 -10.88 -1.95 -6.44
C GLU A 28 -9.55 -2.70 -6.37
N ALA A 29 -8.55 -2.24 -7.13
CA ALA A 29 -7.23 -2.85 -7.18
C ALA A 29 -6.14 -1.97 -6.56
N THR A 30 -5.26 -2.54 -5.73
CA THR A 30 -4.08 -1.84 -5.15
C THR A 30 -2.93 -1.70 -6.14
N VAL A 31 -2.91 -2.52 -7.19
CA VAL A 31 -1.84 -2.58 -8.20
C VAL A 31 -0.49 -2.90 -7.54
N GLY A 32 -0.48 -3.86 -6.62
CA GLY A 32 0.70 -4.31 -5.86
C GLY A 32 0.76 -3.77 -4.42
N HIS A 33 1.96 -3.65 -3.87
CA HIS A 33 2.18 -3.08 -2.54
C HIS A 33 1.93 -1.57 -2.52
N ILE A 34 1.33 -1.08 -1.43
CA ILE A 34 1.06 0.35 -1.20
C ILE A 34 2.10 1.01 -0.28
N ARG A 35 2.89 0.21 0.42
CA ARG A 35 3.97 0.64 1.30
C ARG A 35 5.20 -0.22 1.05
N ASP A 36 6.36 0.40 1.18
CA ASP A 36 7.67 -0.25 1.04
C ASP A 36 8.64 0.35 2.06
N LEU A 37 9.82 -0.24 2.21
CA LEU A 37 10.91 0.36 2.94
C LEU A 37 11.43 1.60 2.17
N PRO A 38 11.90 2.65 2.87
CA PRO A 38 12.52 3.79 2.22
C PRO A 38 13.74 3.36 1.41
N ARG A 39 13.73 3.69 0.12
CA ARG A 39 14.84 3.38 -0.81
C ARG A 39 15.93 4.43 -0.77
N LYS A 40 15.62 5.62 -0.24
CA LYS A 40 16.54 6.76 -0.11
C LYS A 40 16.39 7.38 1.28
N ALA A 41 17.49 7.90 1.81
CA ALA A 41 17.49 8.62 3.10
C ALA A 41 16.49 9.79 3.14
N SER A 42 16.24 10.44 2.00
CA SER A 42 15.26 11.52 1.88
C SER A 42 13.81 11.09 2.11
N GLN A 43 13.51 9.78 1.98
CA GLN A 43 12.16 9.25 2.17
C GLN A 43 11.93 8.81 3.63
N VAL A 44 12.97 8.77 4.46
CA VAL A 44 12.83 8.41 5.88
C VAL A 44 12.09 9.54 6.61
N PRO A 45 10.95 9.24 7.29
CA PRO A 45 10.22 10.21 8.10
C PRO A 45 11.14 10.89 9.13
N GLU A 46 10.88 12.17 9.44
CA GLU A 46 11.78 12.96 10.30
C GLU A 46 11.96 12.34 11.69
N GLU A 47 10.89 11.77 12.23
CA GLU A 47 10.85 11.02 13.49
C GLU A 47 11.82 9.82 13.55
N HIS A 48 12.33 9.37 12.41
CA HIS A 48 13.23 8.21 12.30
C HIS A 48 14.60 8.55 11.71
N LYS A 49 14.90 9.82 11.40
CA LYS A 49 16.20 10.24 10.83
C LYS A 49 17.36 10.08 11.82
N GLU A 50 17.11 10.22 13.11
CA GLU A 50 18.16 10.16 14.15
C GLU A 50 18.70 8.74 14.37
N ASN A 51 17.91 7.70 14.05
CA ASN A 51 18.24 6.30 14.33
C ASN A 51 19.16 5.62 13.29
N GLN A 52 19.84 6.38 12.42
CA GLN A 52 20.75 5.88 11.36
C GLN A 52 20.21 4.63 10.64
N VAL A 53 19.00 4.74 10.13
CA VAL A 53 18.31 3.63 9.48
C VAL A 53 18.78 3.51 8.03
N VAL A 54 19.86 2.74 7.81
CA VAL A 54 20.47 2.55 6.48
C VAL A 54 19.53 1.81 5.50
N THR A 55 18.60 1.01 6.03
CA THR A 55 17.78 0.06 5.25
C THR A 55 16.27 0.19 5.46
N GLY A 56 15.80 1.21 6.19
CA GLY A 56 14.39 1.25 6.61
C GLY A 56 14.06 0.36 7.81
N ILE A 57 15.06 -0.25 8.45
CA ILE A 57 14.90 -1.18 9.58
C ILE A 57 15.69 -0.66 10.79
N THR A 58 15.08 -0.68 11.98
CA THR A 58 15.73 -0.32 13.25
C THR A 58 16.59 -1.46 13.79
N ASN A 59 17.35 -1.22 14.88
CA ASN A 59 18.18 -2.24 15.52
C ASN A 59 17.38 -3.43 16.08
N ASP A 60 16.09 -3.23 16.38
CA ASP A 60 15.17 -4.25 16.89
C ASP A 60 14.35 -4.91 15.77
N PHE A 61 14.81 -4.79 14.52
CA PHE A 61 14.12 -5.28 13.32
C PHE A 61 12.74 -4.65 13.06
N GLU A 62 12.46 -3.49 13.64
CA GLU A 62 11.22 -2.76 13.33
C GLU A 62 11.34 -2.09 11.96
N ALA A 63 10.37 -2.35 11.08
CA ALA A 63 10.34 -1.81 9.74
C ALA A 63 9.62 -0.45 9.70
N ILE A 64 10.30 0.55 9.14
CA ILE A 64 9.72 1.85 8.81
C ILE A 64 9.15 1.76 7.41
N TYR A 65 7.82 1.70 7.33
CA TYR A 65 7.11 1.66 6.06
C TYR A 65 6.69 3.05 5.60
N ILE A 66 7.07 3.40 4.39
CA ILE A 66 6.63 4.63 3.72
C ILE A 66 5.58 4.29 2.67
N LEU A 67 4.67 5.24 2.39
CA LEU A 67 3.76 5.12 1.26
C LEU A 67 4.54 5.24 -0.04
N ASP A 68 4.28 4.32 -0.97
CA ASP A 68 4.85 4.40 -2.30
C ASP A 68 4.23 5.59 -3.05
N GLU A 69 5.08 6.53 -3.47
CA GLU A 69 4.64 7.76 -4.13
C GLU A 69 3.94 7.47 -5.47
N ASP A 70 4.37 6.41 -6.16
CA ASP A 70 3.76 5.98 -7.41
C ASP A 70 2.33 5.45 -7.22
N LYS A 71 1.93 5.17 -5.97
CA LYS A 71 0.62 4.62 -5.59
C LYS A 71 -0.30 5.62 -4.91
N LYS A 72 0.17 6.83 -4.59
CA LYS A 72 -0.66 7.88 -3.96
C LYS A 72 -1.89 8.28 -4.79
N SER A 73 -1.91 8.03 -6.09
CA SER A 73 -3.06 8.29 -6.96
C SER A 73 -4.09 7.15 -6.99
N THR A 74 -3.69 5.95 -6.52
CA THR A 74 -4.54 4.75 -6.47
C THR A 74 -5.17 4.54 -5.09
N ILE A 75 -4.56 5.14 -4.06
CA ILE A 75 -4.98 5.13 -2.66
C ILE A 75 -5.77 6.42 -2.39
#